data_AF-A0A832HZ96-F1
#
_entry.id   AF-A0A832HZ96-F1
#
_cell.length_a   1.000
_cell.length_b   1.000
_cell.length_c   1.000
_cell.angle_alpha   90.00
_cell.angle_beta   90.00
_cell.angle_gamma   90.00
#
_symmetry.space_group_name_H-M   'P 1'
#
loop_
_entity.id
_entity.type
_entity.pdbx_description
1 polymer ?
#
loop_
_entity_poly.entity_id
_entity_poly.type
_entity_poly.pdbx_seq_one_letter_code
_entity_poly.pdbx_strand_id
1 'polypeptide(L)'
;MSLKDLEKIPWFAVAGALVIVNLLMVSQSTDFMSVVVPSYLTQAFLYIALGYGFLRGHVEQGFTVFLMAGVWLLTNILLWSNVANVALLWLFFIMQLALIYMFFTGQNIKFAASGGITWTYAALWVVSLFGLGKLIIGLSSGMTLAQLPLWGLGILLMSFGYIIEPVEKSWSTPLQTIGCLLALISALTLTAPGLQLLP
;
A
#
# COMPACT_ATOMS: atom_id res chain seq x y z
N MET A 1 25.51 -7.18 -1.76
CA MET A 1 24.37 -7.69 -0.97
C MET A 1 23.93 -9.01 -1.59
N SER A 2 23.76 -10.08 -0.81
CA SER A 2 23.32 -11.38 -1.36
C SER A 2 21.80 -11.43 -1.53
N LEU A 3 21.27 -12.32 -2.39
CA LEU A 3 19.81 -12.52 -2.54
C LEU A 3 19.14 -12.86 -1.19
N LYS A 4 19.82 -13.62 -0.33
CA LYS A 4 19.34 -13.96 1.02
C LYS A 4 19.26 -12.75 1.96
N ASP A 5 20.03 -11.71 1.70
CA ASP A 5 19.93 -10.46 2.48
C ASP A 5 18.76 -9.61 2.00
N LEU A 6 18.45 -9.66 0.69
CA LEU A 6 17.31 -8.96 0.09
C LEU A 6 15.96 -9.55 0.51
N GLU A 7 15.89 -10.86 0.75
CA GLU A 7 14.69 -11.55 1.27
C GLU A 7 14.25 -11.05 2.66
N LYS A 8 15.16 -10.45 3.43
CA LYS A 8 14.88 -9.94 4.79
C LYS A 8 14.30 -8.54 4.79
N ILE A 9 14.32 -7.84 3.66
CA ILE A 9 13.85 -6.47 3.57
C ILE A 9 12.30 -6.47 3.55
N PRO A 10 11.64 -5.70 4.42
CA PRO A 10 10.20 -5.50 4.33
C PRO A 10 9.90 -4.48 3.22
N TRP A 11 9.90 -4.92 1.97
CA TRP A 11 9.75 -4.04 0.80
C TRP A 11 8.49 -3.17 0.85
N PHE A 12 7.39 -3.71 1.36
CA PHE A 12 6.18 -2.92 1.61
C PHE A 12 6.36 -1.84 2.68
N ALA A 13 7.11 -2.09 3.75
CA ALA A 13 7.39 -1.05 4.74
C ALA A 13 8.30 0.04 4.16
N VAL A 14 9.24 -0.31 3.27
CA VAL A 14 10.02 0.67 2.50
C VAL A 14 9.08 1.53 1.64
N ALA A 15 8.13 0.92 0.92
CA ALA A 15 7.12 1.67 0.16
C ALA A 15 6.28 2.59 1.05
N GLY A 16 5.89 2.14 2.26
CA GLY A 16 5.20 2.97 3.24
C GLY A 16 6.02 4.18 3.70
N ALA A 17 7.31 4.00 3.96
CA ALA A 17 8.22 5.11 4.26
C ALA A 17 8.33 6.11 3.10
N LEU A 18 8.36 5.61 1.85
CA LEU A 18 8.37 6.46 0.66
C LEU A 18 7.09 7.28 0.50
N VAL A 19 5.93 6.74 0.88
CA VAL A 19 4.68 7.53 0.93
C VAL A 19 4.82 8.69 1.91
N ILE A 20 5.41 8.48 3.09
CA ILE A 20 5.63 9.54 4.08
C ILE A 20 6.63 10.58 3.55
N VAL A 21 7.70 10.16 2.89
CA VAL A 21 8.64 11.10 2.26
C VAL A 21 7.94 11.93 1.19
N ASN A 22 7.16 11.31 0.30
CA ASN A 22 6.41 12.02 -0.73
C ASN A 22 5.38 13.00 -0.12
N LEU A 23 4.70 12.62 0.97
CA LEU A 23 3.81 13.50 1.73
C LEU A 23 4.53 14.80 2.13
N LEU A 24 5.74 14.70 2.69
CA LEU A 24 6.52 15.87 3.10
C LEU A 24 6.90 16.76 1.91
N MET A 25 7.20 16.16 0.76
CA MET A 25 7.54 16.88 -0.48
C MET A 25 6.36 17.70 -1.04
N VAL A 26 5.13 17.26 -0.82
CA VAL A 26 3.91 17.94 -1.30
C VAL A 26 3.22 18.79 -0.22
N SER A 27 3.93 19.13 0.85
CA SER A 27 3.41 19.89 2.01
C SER A 27 2.85 21.27 1.69
N GLN A 28 3.19 21.83 0.53
CA GLN A 28 2.72 23.13 0.05
C GLN A 28 1.40 23.04 -0.75
N SER A 29 0.82 21.85 -0.92
CA SER A 29 -0.46 21.68 -1.62
C SER A 29 -1.62 22.38 -0.88
N THR A 30 -2.54 22.99 -1.62
CA THR A 30 -3.76 23.60 -1.09
C THR A 30 -4.63 22.61 -0.31
N ASP A 31 -4.62 21.34 -0.72
CA ASP A 31 -5.41 20.26 -0.12
C ASP A 31 -4.61 19.38 0.84
N PHE A 32 -3.46 19.89 1.33
CA PHE A 32 -2.54 19.11 2.13
C PHE A 32 -3.19 18.48 3.36
N MET A 33 -3.86 19.30 4.18
CA MET A 33 -4.52 18.81 5.42
C MET A 33 -5.88 18.16 5.15
N SER A 34 -6.57 18.54 4.08
CA SER A 34 -7.92 18.06 3.77
C SER A 34 -7.91 16.68 3.12
N VAL A 35 -6.94 16.41 2.24
CA VAL A 35 -6.89 15.22 1.41
C VAL A 35 -5.58 14.46 1.56
N VAL A 36 -4.45 15.16 1.44
CA VAL A 36 -3.14 14.50 1.30
C VAL A 36 -2.76 13.76 2.57
N VAL A 37 -2.72 14.44 3.71
CA VAL A 37 -2.35 13.87 5.02
C VAL A 37 -3.17 12.62 5.36
N PRO A 38 -4.52 12.68 5.43
CA PRO A 38 -5.30 11.50 5.83
C PRO A 38 -5.15 10.35 4.83
N SER A 39 -5.09 10.62 3.53
CA SER A 39 -5.02 9.57 2.50
C SER A 39 -3.64 8.90 2.45
N TYR A 40 -2.58 9.70 2.48
CA TYR A 40 -1.20 9.23 2.42
C TYR A 40 -0.82 8.45 3.67
N LEU A 41 -1.14 8.96 4.86
CA LEU A 41 -0.84 8.23 6.09
C LEU A 41 -1.67 6.94 6.19
N THR A 42 -2.92 6.95 5.72
CA THR A 42 -3.72 5.72 5.63
C THR A 42 -3.03 4.64 4.81
N GLN A 43 -2.52 5.03 3.63
CA GLN A 43 -1.75 4.15 2.75
C GLN A 43 -0.41 3.72 3.36
N ALA A 44 0.34 4.66 3.94
CA ALA A 44 1.64 4.39 4.54
C ALA A 44 1.53 3.35 5.67
N PHE A 45 0.53 3.48 6.54
CA PHE A 45 0.31 2.53 7.63
C PHE A 45 -0.04 1.13 7.12
N LEU A 46 -0.88 1.01 6.10
CA LEU A 46 -1.15 -0.29 5.48
C LEU A 46 0.13 -0.93 4.95
N TYR A 47 0.96 -0.16 4.23
CA TYR A 47 2.17 -0.69 3.62
C TYR A 47 3.22 -1.07 4.67
N ILE A 48 3.35 -0.29 5.73
CA ILE A 48 4.17 -0.65 6.90
C ILE A 48 3.65 -1.96 7.52
N ALA A 49 2.34 -2.07 7.78
CA ALA A 49 1.75 -3.26 8.36
C ALA A 49 1.89 -4.50 7.47
N LEU A 50 1.77 -4.37 6.15
CA LEU A 50 2.04 -5.46 5.19
C LEU A 50 3.51 -5.89 5.25
N GLY A 51 4.45 -4.93 5.21
CA GLY A 51 5.88 -5.23 5.26
C GLY A 51 6.29 -5.96 6.53
N TYR A 52 5.79 -5.52 7.69
CA TYR A 52 6.04 -6.20 8.97
C TYR A 52 5.19 -7.45 9.17
N GLY A 53 4.01 -7.55 8.55
CA GLY A 53 3.15 -8.72 8.62
C GLY A 53 3.77 -9.96 7.99
N PHE A 54 4.61 -9.77 6.96
CA PHE A 54 5.40 -10.84 6.34
C PHE A 54 6.76 -11.08 7.02
N LEU A 55 7.25 -10.14 7.85
CA LEU A 55 8.42 -10.36 8.71
C LEU A 55 8.00 -11.09 10.00
N ARG A 56 8.67 -12.22 10.26
CA ARG A 56 8.42 -13.19 11.34
C ARG A 56 8.02 -12.52 12.68
N GLY A 57 6.75 -12.62 13.06
CA GLY A 57 6.27 -12.25 14.41
C GLY A 57 4.82 -11.79 14.50
N HIS A 58 4.22 -11.27 13.41
CA HIS A 58 2.88 -10.67 13.43
C HIS A 58 1.79 -11.51 12.76
N VAL A 59 1.96 -12.84 12.69
CA VAL A 59 1.02 -13.75 12.00
C VAL A 59 -0.40 -13.69 12.60
N GLU A 60 -0.51 -13.44 13.89
CA GLU A 60 -1.80 -13.31 14.58
C GLU A 60 -2.54 -12.01 14.22
N GLN A 61 -1.83 -11.01 13.68
CA GLN A 61 -2.37 -9.71 13.31
C GLN A 61 -2.90 -9.64 11.87
N GLY A 62 -2.90 -10.77 11.13
CA GLY A 62 -3.29 -10.78 9.72
C GLY A 62 -4.68 -10.19 9.46
N PHE A 63 -5.66 -10.45 10.34
CA PHE A 63 -7.01 -9.89 10.19
C PHE A 63 -7.02 -8.36 10.35
N THR A 64 -6.21 -7.82 11.25
CA THR A 64 -6.01 -6.37 11.39
C THR A 64 -5.46 -5.77 10.10
N VAL A 65 -4.47 -6.41 9.48
CA VAL A 65 -3.91 -5.98 8.18
C VAL A 65 -4.98 -6.03 7.07
N PHE A 66 -5.85 -7.02 7.08
CA PHE A 66 -6.98 -7.10 6.15
C PHE A 66 -7.98 -5.94 6.34
N LEU A 67 -8.35 -5.61 7.58
CA LEU A 67 -9.19 -4.44 7.85
C LEU A 67 -8.52 -3.14 7.40
N MET A 68 -7.21 -3.00 7.60
CA MET A 68 -6.44 -1.86 7.11
C MET A 68 -6.47 -1.74 5.59
N ALA A 69 -6.45 -2.85 4.86
CA ALA A 69 -6.62 -2.85 3.41
C ALA A 69 -8.05 -2.43 3.01
N GLY A 70 -9.06 -2.81 3.80
CA GLY A 70 -10.43 -2.33 3.62
C GLY A 70 -10.58 -0.82 3.80
N VAL A 71 -10.02 -0.26 4.88
CA VAL A 71 -10.03 1.19 5.14
C VAL A 71 -9.29 1.96 4.03
N TRP A 72 -8.13 1.46 3.61
CA TRP A 72 -7.40 2.01 2.47
C TRP A 72 -8.22 1.96 1.17
N LEU A 73 -8.88 0.84 0.89
CA LEU A 73 -9.72 0.69 -0.30
C LEU A 73 -10.89 1.68 -0.28
N LEU A 74 -11.59 1.82 0.85
CA LEU A 74 -12.67 2.80 1.02
C LEU A 74 -12.16 4.24 0.84
N THR A 75 -10.99 4.55 1.37
CA THR A 75 -10.34 5.85 1.18
C THR A 75 -10.13 6.12 -0.31
N ASN A 76 -9.60 5.15 -1.05
CA ASN A 76 -9.39 5.31 -2.49
C ASN A 76 -10.72 5.42 -3.27
N ILE A 77 -11.74 4.66 -2.91
CA ILE A 77 -13.06 4.74 -3.54
C ILE A 77 -13.65 6.15 -3.37
N LEU A 78 -13.55 6.76 -2.17
CA LEU A 78 -14.00 8.13 -1.94
C LEU A 78 -13.26 9.15 -2.80
N LEU A 79 -11.93 9.01 -2.91
CA LEU A 79 -11.12 9.90 -3.75
C LEU A 79 -11.49 9.77 -5.23
N TRP A 80 -11.76 8.55 -5.72
CA TRP A 80 -12.08 8.31 -7.14
C TRP A 80 -13.49 8.69 -7.54
N SER A 81 -14.45 8.47 -6.63
CA SER A 81 -15.85 8.82 -6.89
C SER A 81 -16.11 10.32 -6.84
N ASN A 82 -15.08 11.12 -6.53
CA ASN A 82 -15.17 12.57 -6.36
C ASN A 82 -16.26 12.99 -5.33
N VAL A 83 -16.56 12.10 -4.39
CA VAL A 83 -17.43 12.34 -3.22
C VAL A 83 -16.58 12.46 -1.94
N ALA A 84 -15.30 12.79 -2.10
CA ALA A 84 -14.34 12.91 -1.03
C ALA A 84 -14.76 14.00 -0.04
N ASN A 85 -15.34 13.57 1.07
CA ASN A 85 -15.66 14.45 2.19
C ASN A 85 -14.47 14.44 3.16
N VAL A 86 -13.95 15.64 3.48
CA VAL A 86 -12.81 15.82 4.39
C VAL A 86 -13.04 15.09 5.72
N ALA A 87 -14.25 15.17 6.29
CA ALA A 87 -14.57 14.48 7.54
C ALA A 87 -14.51 12.95 7.41
N LEU A 88 -14.93 12.39 6.26
CA LEU A 88 -14.83 10.96 6.01
C LEU A 88 -13.37 10.50 5.83
N LEU A 89 -12.54 11.30 5.15
CA LEU A 89 -11.11 11.00 5.01
C LEU A 89 -10.41 10.98 6.37
N TRP A 90 -10.69 11.96 7.23
CA TRP A 90 -10.16 11.99 8.59
C TRP A 90 -10.71 10.84 9.46
N LEU A 91 -11.98 10.46 9.30
CA LEU A 91 -12.56 9.31 9.99
C LEU A 91 -11.84 8.01 9.61
N PHE A 92 -11.61 7.78 8.32
CA PHE A 92 -10.86 6.62 7.84
C PHE A 92 -9.41 6.64 8.30
N PHE A 93 -8.77 7.81 8.33
CA PHE A 93 -7.44 7.94 8.91
C PHE A 93 -7.40 7.60 10.41
N ILE A 94 -8.38 8.07 11.20
CA ILE A 94 -8.48 7.73 12.64
C ILE A 94 -8.72 6.23 12.82
N MET A 95 -9.58 5.61 12.01
CA MET A 95 -9.74 4.15 12.00
C MET A 95 -8.42 3.45 11.68
N GLN A 96 -7.67 3.95 10.69
CA GLN A 96 -6.37 3.39 10.34
C GLN A 96 -5.36 3.53 11.48
N LEU A 97 -5.36 4.66 12.21
CA LEU A 97 -4.54 4.87 13.41
C LEU A 97 -4.85 3.85 14.51
N ALA A 98 -6.13 3.57 14.74
CA ALA A 98 -6.54 2.55 15.70
C ALA A 98 -6.05 1.16 15.26
N LEU A 99 -6.21 0.81 13.98
CA LEU A 99 -5.79 -0.49 13.45
C LEU A 99 -4.27 -0.68 13.47
N ILE A 100 -3.48 0.33 13.10
CA ILE A 100 -2.02 0.23 13.16
C ILE A 100 -1.52 0.13 14.62
N TYR A 101 -2.17 0.83 15.55
CA TYR A 101 -1.89 0.68 16.98
C TYR A 101 -2.16 -0.75 17.45
N MET A 102 -3.32 -1.32 17.08
CA MET A 102 -3.66 -2.71 17.40
C MET A 102 -2.65 -3.71 16.82
N PHE A 103 -2.23 -3.50 15.56
CA PHE A 103 -1.23 -4.32 14.89
C PHE A 103 0.10 -4.36 15.67
N PHE A 104 0.62 -3.21 16.10
CA PHE A 104 1.91 -3.14 16.81
C PHE A 104 1.82 -3.53 18.29
N THR A 105 0.68 -3.36 18.94
CA THR A 105 0.49 -3.72 20.36
C THR A 105 0.03 -5.15 20.58
N GLY A 106 -0.29 -5.87 19.51
CA GLY A 106 -0.79 -7.25 19.62
C GLY A 106 -2.25 -7.34 20.09
N GLN A 107 -2.97 -6.22 20.17
CA GLN A 107 -4.36 -6.20 20.61
C GLN A 107 -5.26 -6.71 19.48
N ASN A 108 -5.86 -7.90 19.68
CA ASN A 108 -6.68 -8.55 18.66
C ASN A 108 -8.16 -8.22 18.81
N ILE A 109 -8.83 -7.86 17.70
CA ILE A 109 -10.29 -7.93 17.62
C ILE A 109 -10.68 -9.40 17.63
N LYS A 110 -11.42 -9.84 18.65
CA LYS A 110 -11.93 -11.22 18.71
C LYS A 110 -12.93 -11.45 17.58
N PHE A 111 -12.54 -12.27 16.60
CA PHE A 111 -13.41 -12.73 15.53
C PHE A 111 -13.28 -14.25 15.40
N ALA A 112 -14.33 -14.93 14.95
CA ALA A 112 -14.35 -16.40 14.88
C ALA A 112 -13.25 -17.02 13.99
N ALA A 113 -12.54 -16.20 13.20
CA ALA A 113 -11.37 -16.57 12.40
C ALA A 113 -10.23 -15.52 12.50
N SER A 114 -10.10 -14.83 13.63
CA SER A 114 -9.09 -13.77 13.80
C SER A 114 -7.69 -14.38 13.89
N GLY A 115 -6.89 -14.21 12.84
CA GLY A 115 -5.47 -14.54 12.81
C GLY A 115 -5.04 -15.42 11.64
N GLY A 116 -3.74 -15.47 11.42
CA GLY A 116 -3.14 -16.28 10.36
C GLY A 116 -2.68 -15.47 9.17
N ILE A 117 -1.64 -16.00 8.52
CA ILE A 117 -1.00 -15.39 7.35
C ILE A 117 -1.97 -15.24 6.17
N THR A 118 -3.02 -16.07 6.11
CA THR A 118 -4.07 -16.03 5.08
C THR A 118 -4.71 -14.65 4.96
N TRP A 119 -4.97 -13.98 6.08
CA TRP A 119 -5.54 -12.63 6.05
C TRP A 119 -4.56 -11.57 5.57
N THR A 120 -3.27 -11.72 5.89
CA THR A 120 -2.21 -10.86 5.34
C THR A 120 -2.12 -11.04 3.82
N TYR A 121 -2.23 -12.28 3.31
CA TYR A 121 -2.33 -12.55 1.87
C TYR A 121 -3.62 -11.99 1.26
N ALA A 122 -4.76 -12.05 1.95
CA ALA A 122 -6.01 -11.44 1.48
C ALA A 122 -5.86 -9.91 1.33
N ALA A 123 -5.24 -9.26 2.31
CA ALA A 123 -4.91 -7.83 2.25
C ALA A 123 -4.01 -7.51 1.04
N LEU A 124 -2.99 -8.34 0.82
CA LEU A 124 -2.07 -8.24 -0.30
C LEU A 124 -2.79 -8.40 -1.66
N TRP A 125 -3.72 -9.34 -1.76
CA TRP A 125 -4.55 -9.52 -2.96
C TRP A 125 -5.44 -8.31 -3.24
N VAL A 126 -6.02 -7.69 -2.20
CA VAL A 126 -6.79 -6.44 -2.37
C VAL A 126 -5.91 -5.34 -2.96
N VAL A 127 -4.69 -5.14 -2.42
CA VAL A 127 -3.74 -4.15 -2.95
C VAL A 127 -3.32 -4.47 -4.39
N SER A 128 -3.04 -5.74 -4.67
CA SER A 128 -2.66 -6.22 -6.01
C SER A 128 -3.77 -5.99 -7.04
N LEU A 129 -4.99 -6.45 -6.77
CA LEU A 129 -6.14 -6.32 -7.67
C LEU A 129 -6.50 -4.86 -7.92
N PHE A 130 -6.39 -4.02 -6.89
CA PHE A 130 -6.61 -2.59 -7.05
C PHE A 130 -5.53 -1.94 -7.95
N GLY A 131 -4.26 -2.30 -7.77
CA GLY A 131 -3.17 -1.88 -8.66
C GLY A 131 -3.39 -2.34 -10.11
N LEU A 132 -3.79 -3.60 -10.31
CA LEU A 132 -4.11 -4.15 -11.62
C LEU A 132 -5.31 -3.43 -12.26
N GLY A 133 -6.38 -3.19 -11.50
CA GLY A 133 -7.56 -2.46 -11.96
C GLY A 133 -7.21 -1.06 -12.46
N LYS A 134 -6.34 -0.33 -11.76
CA LYS A 134 -5.83 0.97 -12.23
C LYS A 134 -5.12 0.85 -13.58
N LEU A 135 -4.23 -0.13 -13.74
CA LEU A 135 -3.50 -0.32 -14.99
C LEU A 135 -4.45 -0.63 -16.15
N ILE A 136 -5.45 -1.49 -15.92
CA ILE A 136 -6.47 -1.82 -16.92
C ILE A 136 -7.25 -0.56 -17.33
N ILE A 137 -7.71 0.23 -16.36
CA ILE A 137 -8.44 1.49 -16.63
C ILE A 137 -7.55 2.45 -17.43
N GLY A 138 -6.31 2.67 -17.00
CA GLY A 138 -5.34 3.53 -17.69
C GLY A 138 -5.11 3.10 -19.14
N LEU A 139 -4.80 1.82 -19.36
CA LEU A 139 -4.59 1.27 -20.70
C LEU A 139 -5.86 1.37 -21.56
N SER A 140 -7.03 1.13 -20.99
CA SER A 140 -8.31 1.27 -21.70
C SER A 140 -8.63 2.70 -22.12
N SER A 141 -8.09 3.70 -21.42
CA SER A 141 -8.20 5.12 -21.75
C SER A 141 -7.17 5.60 -22.78
N GLY A 142 -6.34 4.69 -23.32
CA GLY A 142 -5.33 5.02 -24.35
C GLY A 142 -3.97 5.45 -23.79
N MET A 143 -3.71 5.20 -22.51
CA MET A 143 -2.41 5.46 -21.88
C MET A 143 -1.29 4.68 -22.58
N THR A 144 -0.23 5.38 -22.98
CA THR A 144 0.97 4.78 -23.57
C THR A 144 1.89 4.20 -22.48
N LEU A 145 2.83 3.33 -22.88
CA LEU A 145 3.84 2.77 -21.96
C LEU A 145 4.64 3.85 -21.21
N ALA A 146 4.90 5.00 -21.85
CA ALA A 146 5.61 6.12 -21.24
C ALA A 146 4.79 6.87 -20.17
N GLN A 147 3.48 6.67 -20.14
CA GLN A 147 2.54 7.32 -19.22
C GLN A 147 2.08 6.38 -18.10
N LEU A 148 2.63 5.15 -18.05
CA LEU A 148 2.26 4.19 -17.02
C LEU A 148 2.57 4.74 -15.61
N PRO A 149 1.61 4.70 -14.68
CA PRO A 149 1.84 5.14 -13.31
C PRO A 149 2.82 4.17 -12.63
N LEU A 150 4.10 4.53 -12.62
CA LEU A 150 5.19 3.71 -12.11
C LEU A 150 4.96 3.27 -10.66
N TRP A 151 4.28 4.10 -9.86
CA TRP A 151 3.85 3.70 -8.52
C TRP A 151 2.89 2.51 -8.54
N GLY A 152 1.79 2.59 -9.28
CA GLY A 152 0.79 1.53 -9.34
C GLY A 152 1.40 0.22 -9.84
N LEU A 153 2.26 0.31 -10.87
CA LEU A 153 3.04 -0.82 -11.37
C LEU A 153 4.02 -1.36 -10.31
N GLY A 154 4.71 -0.48 -9.60
CA GLY A 154 5.65 -0.85 -8.53
C GLY A 154 4.96 -1.59 -7.39
N ILE A 155 3.84 -1.07 -6.90
CA ILE A 155 3.02 -1.74 -5.88
C ILE A 155 2.49 -3.08 -6.39
N LEU A 156 2.04 -3.17 -7.64
CA LEU A 156 1.56 -4.42 -8.24
C LEU A 156 2.67 -5.47 -8.29
N LEU A 157 3.86 -5.11 -8.79
CA LEU A 157 5.00 -6.04 -8.88
C LEU A 157 5.49 -6.48 -7.50
N MET A 158 5.52 -5.57 -6.52
CA MET A 158 5.79 -5.94 -5.13
C MET A 158 4.76 -6.92 -4.60
N SER A 159 3.47 -6.60 -4.75
CA SER A 159 2.37 -7.48 -4.32
C SER A 159 2.48 -8.86 -4.93
N PHE A 160 2.71 -8.90 -6.25
CA PHE A 160 2.85 -10.14 -7.00
C PHE A 160 4.05 -10.96 -6.53
N GLY A 161 5.18 -10.32 -6.27
CA GLY A 161 6.37 -10.98 -5.72
C GLY A 161 6.09 -11.70 -4.40
N TYR A 162 5.35 -11.09 -3.47
CA TYR A 162 4.93 -11.76 -2.23
C TYR A 162 3.89 -12.87 -2.49
N ILE A 163 2.94 -12.66 -3.41
CA ILE A 163 1.93 -13.67 -3.77
C ILE A 163 2.56 -14.95 -4.33
N ILE A 164 3.59 -14.83 -5.18
CA ILE A 164 4.21 -15.99 -5.82
C ILE A 164 5.26 -16.67 -4.96
N GLU A 165 5.73 -16.05 -3.86
CA GLU A 165 6.79 -16.60 -3.01
C GLU A 165 6.57 -18.07 -2.59
N PRO A 166 5.35 -18.53 -2.23
CA PRO A 166 5.11 -19.92 -1.86
C PRO A 166 5.31 -20.91 -3.00
N VAL A 167 5.21 -20.45 -4.25
CA VAL A 167 5.27 -21.28 -5.47
C VAL A 167 6.63 -21.16 -6.15
N GLU A 168 7.15 -19.93 -6.28
CA GLU A 168 8.36 -19.63 -7.04
C GLU A 168 9.22 -18.58 -6.31
N LYS A 169 10.09 -19.06 -5.42
CA LYS A 169 10.97 -18.21 -4.61
C LYS A 169 12.01 -17.44 -5.42
N SER A 170 12.48 -18.00 -6.53
CA SER A 170 13.57 -17.40 -7.32
C SER A 170 13.18 -16.05 -7.93
N TRP A 171 11.90 -15.89 -8.28
CA TRP A 171 11.35 -14.67 -8.88
C TRP A 171 10.73 -13.70 -7.87
N SER A 172 10.40 -14.18 -6.67
CA SER A 172 9.77 -13.37 -5.63
C SER A 172 10.59 -12.13 -5.27
N THR A 173 11.85 -12.31 -4.85
CA THR A 173 12.74 -11.22 -4.45
C THR A 173 13.07 -10.24 -5.59
N PRO A 174 13.40 -10.70 -6.81
CA PRO A 174 13.56 -9.79 -7.96
C PRO A 174 12.32 -8.92 -8.22
N LEU A 175 11.11 -9.50 -8.20
CA LEU A 175 9.87 -8.76 -8.46
C LEU A 175 9.60 -7.72 -7.37
N GLN A 176 9.81 -8.08 -6.11
CA GLN A 176 9.69 -7.14 -4.99
C GLN A 176 10.71 -6.00 -5.11
N THR A 177 11.95 -6.31 -5.47
CA THR A 177 13.01 -5.31 -5.63
C THR A 177 12.71 -4.35 -6.79
N ILE A 178 12.37 -4.89 -7.96
CA ILE A 178 12.01 -4.10 -9.15
C ILE A 178 10.79 -3.22 -8.83
N GLY A 179 9.75 -3.80 -8.22
CA GLY A 179 8.56 -3.06 -7.84
C GLY A 179 8.86 -1.91 -6.87
N CYS A 180 9.74 -2.14 -5.89
CA CYS A 180 10.18 -1.11 -4.96
C CYS A 180 10.98 0.00 -5.65
N LEU A 181 11.87 -0.34 -6.60
CA LEU A 181 12.61 0.65 -7.39
C LEU A 181 11.68 1.52 -8.25
N LEU A 182 10.67 0.94 -8.89
CA LEU A 182 9.68 1.71 -9.64
C LEU A 182 8.88 2.64 -8.72
N ALA A 183 8.47 2.14 -7.54
CA ALA A 183 7.79 2.93 -6.54
C ALA A 183 8.66 4.09 -6.02
N LEU A 184 9.95 3.84 -5.76
CA LEU A 184 10.94 4.85 -5.37
C LEU A 184 11.07 5.94 -6.42
N ILE A 185 11.30 5.56 -7.68
CA ILE A 185 11.43 6.52 -8.79
C ILE A 185 10.17 7.38 -8.86
N SER A 186 8.99 6.75 -8.79
CA SER A 186 7.71 7.46 -8.83
C SER A 186 7.53 8.41 -7.64
N ALA A 187 7.87 7.99 -6.42
CA ALA A 187 7.72 8.82 -5.22
C ALA A 187 8.66 10.03 -5.21
N LEU A 188 9.79 9.96 -5.90
CA LEU A 188 10.74 11.08 -6.00
C LEU A 188 10.45 12.02 -7.16
N THR A 189 9.77 11.54 -8.21
CA THR A 189 9.45 12.35 -9.40
C THR A 189 8.08 13.00 -9.35
N LEU A 190 7.16 12.51 -8.51
CA LEU A 190 5.82 13.05 -8.39
C LEU A 190 5.76 14.25 -7.43
N THR A 191 5.45 15.41 -7.99
CA THR A 191 5.33 16.70 -7.28
C THR A 191 3.88 17.11 -7.00
N ALA A 192 2.90 16.25 -7.29
CA ALA A 192 1.47 16.51 -7.09
C ALA A 192 0.86 15.54 -6.05
N PRO A 193 -0.24 15.93 -5.38
CA PRO A 193 -1.02 15.03 -4.53
C PRO A 193 -1.50 13.83 -5.34
N GLY A 194 -1.17 12.64 -4.86
CA GLY A 194 -1.44 11.40 -5.54
C GLY A 194 -0.18 10.87 -6.20
N LEU A 195 0.23 9.71 -5.74
CA LEU A 195 0.95 8.77 -6.57
C LEU A 195 0.06 8.50 -7.80
N GLN A 196 0.35 9.24 -8.88
CA GLN A 196 -0.59 9.73 -9.89
C GLN A 196 -1.67 8.72 -10.25
N LEU A 197 -2.91 9.17 -10.09
CA LEU A 197 -4.13 8.42 -10.34
C LEU A 197 -4.94 9.05 -11.49
N LEU A 198 -4.22 9.64 -12.46
CA LEU A 198 -4.60 10.54 -13.57
C LEU A 198 -4.48 12.04 -13.24
N PRO A 199 -4.14 12.88 -14.25
CA PRO A 199 -3.75 14.29 -14.09
C PRO A 199 -4.82 15.18 -13.46
#